data_AF-A0A6M3LNI9-F1
#
_entry.id   AF-A0A6M3LNI9-F1
#
_cell.length_a   1.000
_cell.length_b   1.000
_cell.length_c   1.000
_cell.angle_alpha   90.00
_cell.angle_beta   90.00
_cell.angle_gamma   90.00
#
_symmetry.space_group_name_H-M   'P 1'
#
loop_
_entity.id
_entity.type
_entity.pdbx_description
1 polymer ?
#
loop_
_entity_poly.entity_id
_entity_poly.type
_entity_poly.pdbx_seq_one_letter_code
_entity_poly.pdbx_strand_id
1 'polypeptide(L)'
;GRGRAFSEELASLYLTIDKGRMTVRKAKEWFQHDPNREVYGFDITNGGVEFRNIRPLAKCFDCKGSGQFKGNECFTCHGTGYIEKVKKDIEESW
;
A
#
# COMPACT_ATOMS: atom_id res chain seq x y z
N GLY A 1 -32.34 12.18 -0.01
CA GLY A 1 -31.34 12.27 -1.09
C GLY A 1 -30.92 10.87 -1.48
N ARG A 2 -30.87 10.54 -2.78
CA ARG A 2 -30.44 9.22 -3.26
C ARG A 2 -28.92 9.10 -3.02
N GLY A 3 -28.53 8.40 -1.96
CA GLY A 3 -27.13 8.13 -1.63
C GLY A 3 -26.47 7.38 -2.78
N ARG A 4 -25.63 8.09 -3.55
CA ARG A 4 -24.74 7.48 -4.51
C ARG A 4 -23.54 6.93 -3.74
N ALA A 5 -23.20 5.67 -4.02
CA ALA A 5 -21.97 5.06 -3.53
C ALA A 5 -20.79 6.02 -3.76
N PHE A 6 -19.89 6.13 -2.77
CA PHE A 6 -18.64 6.86 -2.94
C PHE A 6 -17.85 6.20 -4.07
N SER A 7 -17.85 6.79 -5.26
CA SER A 7 -17.06 6.29 -6.39
C SER A 7 -15.66 6.90 -6.34
N GLU A 8 -14.66 6.08 -6.70
CA GLU A 8 -13.26 6.52 -6.89
C GLU A 8 -13.20 7.78 -7.78
N GLU A 9 -14.10 7.89 -8.76
CA GLU A 9 -14.16 9.01 -9.71
C GLU A 9 -14.43 10.37 -9.03
N LEU A 10 -15.28 10.41 -8.00
CA LEU A 10 -15.68 11.67 -7.36
C LEU A 10 -14.75 12.07 -6.20
N ALA A 11 -14.08 11.10 -5.57
CA ALA A 11 -13.23 11.34 -4.41
C ALA A 11 -11.98 12.17 -4.75
N SER A 12 -11.57 13.07 -3.83
CA SER A 12 -10.26 13.74 -3.87
C SER A 12 -9.14 12.82 -3.36
N LEU A 13 -9.47 11.91 -2.45
CA LEU A 13 -8.60 10.86 -1.96
C LEU A 13 -9.41 9.56 -1.87
N TYR A 14 -8.89 8.47 -2.43
CA TYR A 14 -9.45 7.14 -2.34
C TYR A 14 -8.34 6.16 -1.94
N LEU A 15 -8.50 5.58 -0.75
CA LEU A 15 -7.57 4.61 -0.17
C LEU A 15 -8.29 3.28 0.01
N THR A 16 -7.60 2.18 -0.23
CA THR A 16 -8.06 0.85 0.20
C THR A 16 -7.18 0.35 1.32
N ILE A 17 -7.80 -0.27 2.33
CA ILE A 17 -7.10 -0.91 3.44
C ILE A 17 -7.45 -2.38 3.43
N ASP A 18 -6.44 -3.23 3.21
CA ASP A 18 -6.62 -4.67 3.19
C ASP A 18 -5.32 -5.41 3.57
N LYS A 19 -5.45 -6.49 4.35
CA LYS A 19 -4.33 -7.36 4.73
C LYS A 19 -3.12 -6.60 5.32
N GLY A 20 -3.38 -5.59 6.17
CA GLY A 20 -2.34 -4.75 6.80
C GLY A 20 -1.66 -3.76 5.85
N ARG A 21 -2.29 -3.46 4.70
CA ARG A 21 -1.74 -2.58 3.66
C ARG A 21 -2.73 -1.47 3.34
N MET A 22 -2.19 -0.30 3.05
CA MET A 22 -2.93 0.85 2.56
C MET A 22 -2.49 1.10 1.12
N THR A 23 -3.41 1.10 0.17
CA THR A 23 -3.14 1.43 -1.23
C THR A 23 -3.78 2.76 -1.58
N VAL A 24 -2.99 3.68 -2.11
CA VAL A 24 -3.51 4.94 -2.66
C VAL A 24 -4.04 4.68 -4.05
N ARG A 25 -5.36 4.58 -4.20
CA ARG A 25 -5.99 4.42 -5.52
C ARG A 25 -6.07 5.74 -6.25
N LYS A 26 -6.32 6.81 -5.50
CA LYS A 26 -6.43 8.17 -6.01
C LYS A 26 -6.04 9.18 -4.95
N ALA A 27 -5.18 10.11 -5.30
CA ALA A 27 -5.04 11.44 -4.72
C ALA A 27 -5.19 12.42 -5.89
N LYS A 28 -5.96 13.50 -5.72
CA LYS A 28 -6.09 14.58 -6.73
C LYS A 28 -5.08 15.70 -6.51
N GLU A 29 -4.67 15.89 -5.26
CA GLU A 29 -3.76 16.93 -4.83
C GLU A 29 -2.61 16.28 -4.06
N TRP A 30 -1.39 16.58 -4.47
CA TRP A 30 -0.16 16.12 -3.85
C TRP A 30 0.94 17.15 -4.11
N PHE A 31 1.97 17.11 -3.28
CA PHE A 31 3.11 18.00 -3.39
C PHE A 31 4.37 17.18 -3.64
N GLN A 32 5.14 17.56 -4.67
CA GLN A 32 6.40 16.94 -5.13
C GLN A 32 6.30 15.51 -5.69
N HIS A 33 5.53 14.61 -5.08
CA HIS A 33 5.47 13.19 -5.44
C HIS A 33 4.04 12.70 -5.63
N ASP A 34 3.79 11.97 -6.73
CA ASP A 34 2.49 11.35 -7.01
C ASP A 34 2.36 10.02 -6.25
N PRO A 35 1.51 9.95 -5.21
CA PRO A 35 1.37 8.74 -4.41
C PRO A 35 0.45 7.71 -5.07
N ASN A 36 -0.14 8.00 -6.24
CA ASN A 36 -1.09 7.10 -6.87
C ASN A 36 -0.46 5.74 -7.18
N ARG A 37 -1.18 4.67 -6.82
CA ARG A 37 -0.78 3.24 -6.90
C ARG A 37 0.31 2.82 -5.92
N GLU A 38 0.75 3.69 -5.04
CA GLU A 38 1.66 3.31 -3.97
C GLU A 38 0.96 2.50 -2.89
N VAL A 39 1.74 1.62 -2.29
CA VAL A 39 1.29 0.71 -1.25
C VAL A 39 2.14 0.95 -0.01
N TYR A 40 1.48 1.06 1.12
CA TYR A 40 2.10 1.34 2.40
C TYR A 40 1.72 0.26 3.41
N GLY A 41 2.69 -0.14 4.22
CA GLY A 41 2.46 -0.89 5.44
C GLY A 41 2.20 0.08 6.57
N PHE A 42 1.42 -0.33 7.56
CA PHE A 42 1.13 0.46 8.75
C PHE A 42 0.80 -0.48 9.91
N ASP A 43 0.84 0.07 11.12
CA ASP A 43 0.37 -0.60 12.33
C ASP A 43 -0.90 0.09 12.83
N ILE A 44 -1.87 -0.68 13.31
CA ILE A 44 -3.06 -0.15 13.98
C ILE A 44 -2.81 -0.15 15.48
N THR A 45 -2.87 1.01 16.09
CA THR A 45 -2.56 1.23 17.50
C THR A 45 -3.73 1.91 18.22
N ASN A 46 -3.60 2.09 19.53
CA ASN A 46 -4.59 2.76 20.37
C ASN A 46 -6.03 2.19 20.18
N GLY A 47 -6.14 0.86 20.17
CA GLY A 47 -7.44 0.19 20.05
C GLY A 47 -8.15 0.34 18.70
N GLY A 48 -7.45 0.77 17.65
CA GLY A 48 -8.06 0.87 16.30
C GLY A 48 -8.11 2.28 15.72
N VAL A 49 -7.78 3.31 16.50
CA VAL A 49 -8.03 4.71 16.11
C VAL A 49 -6.81 5.39 15.49
N GLU A 50 -5.63 4.76 15.56
CA GLU A 50 -4.38 5.34 15.07
C GLU A 50 -3.65 4.41 14.10
N PHE A 51 -3.31 4.94 12.93
CA PHE A 51 -2.33 4.34 12.02
C PHE A 51 -0.93 4.88 12.35
N ARG A 52 0.03 3.99 12.61
CA ARG A 52 1.43 4.33 12.89
C ARG A 52 2.39 3.56 11.97
N ASN A 53 3.66 3.95 12.00
CA ASN A 53 4.74 3.28 11.25
C ASN A 53 4.41 3.09 9.76
N ILE A 54 3.82 4.13 9.15
CA ILE A 54 3.50 4.16 7.73
C ILE A 54 4.81 4.10 6.94
N ARG A 55 4.96 3.08 6.10
CA ARG A 55 6.20 2.80 5.38
C ARG A 55 5.94 2.27 3.98
N PRO A 56 6.74 2.66 2.97
CA PRO A 56 6.51 2.25 1.60
C PRO A 56 6.78 0.76 1.41
N LEU A 57 5.89 0.08 0.71
CA LEU A 57 6.02 -1.31 0.32
C LEU A 57 6.20 -1.43 -1.20
N ALA A 58 6.96 -2.44 -1.61
CA ALA A 58 7.04 -2.90 -2.98
C ALA A 58 6.51 -4.34 -3.07
N LYS A 59 6.05 -4.73 -4.26
CA LYS A 59 5.78 -6.13 -4.54
C LYS A 59 7.08 -6.93 -4.33
N CYS A 60 6.98 -8.03 -3.62
CA CYS A 60 8.11 -8.93 -3.42
C CYS A 60 8.69 -9.36 -4.78
N PHE A 61 10.00 -9.22 -4.95
CA PHE A 61 10.66 -9.49 -6.23
C PHE A 61 10.63 -10.98 -6.62
N ASP A 62 10.51 -11.90 -5.66
CA ASP A 62 10.45 -13.33 -5.93
C ASP A 62 9.06 -13.81 -6.35
N CYS A 63 8.02 -13.48 -5.58
CA CYS A 63 6.65 -13.91 -5.87
C CYS A 63 5.83 -12.90 -6.69
N LYS A 64 6.40 -11.73 -6.99
CA LYS A 64 5.76 -10.63 -7.76
C LYS A 64 4.40 -10.19 -7.20
N GLY A 65 4.19 -10.30 -5.89
CA GLY A 65 2.94 -9.92 -5.23
C GLY A 65 1.97 -11.06 -4.96
N SER A 66 2.23 -12.28 -5.42
CA SER A 66 1.31 -13.41 -5.21
C SER A 66 1.31 -13.96 -3.79
N GLY A 67 2.40 -13.75 -3.04
CA GLY A 67 2.65 -14.40 -1.75
C GLY A 67 3.11 -15.87 -1.88
N GLN A 68 3.17 -16.41 -3.10
CA GLN A 68 3.57 -17.80 -3.35
C GLN A 68 4.75 -17.87 -4.33
N PHE A 69 5.72 -18.73 -4.03
CA PHE A 69 6.85 -19.02 -4.90
C PHE A 69 6.99 -20.53 -5.09
N LYS A 70 6.91 -20.99 -6.35
CA LYS A 70 6.95 -22.41 -6.71
C LYS A 70 5.93 -23.28 -5.94
N GLY A 71 4.71 -22.77 -5.78
CA GLY A 71 3.60 -23.48 -5.12
C GLY A 71 3.65 -23.50 -3.60
N ASN A 72 4.69 -22.94 -2.99
CA ASN A 72 4.82 -22.79 -1.54
C ASN A 72 4.66 -21.34 -1.13
N GLU A 73 4.47 -21.09 0.17
CA GLU A 73 4.57 -19.75 0.73
C GLU A 73 5.92 -19.12 0.37
N CYS A 74 5.89 -17.89 -0.13
CA CYS A 74 7.11 -17.20 -0.53
C CYS A 74 7.96 -16.86 0.71
N PHE A 75 9.14 -17.46 0.80
CA PHE A 75 10.08 -17.27 1.91
C PHE A 75 10.48 -15.80 2.13
N THR A 76 10.67 -15.05 1.06
CA THR A 76 11.16 -13.66 1.11
C THR A 76 10.15 -12.68 1.69
N CYS A 77 8.85 -12.91 1.47
CA CYS A 77 7.79 -12.03 1.98
C CYS A 77 6.88 -12.70 3.00
N HIS A 78 7.19 -13.95 3.38
CA HIS A 78 6.40 -14.76 4.29
C HIS A 78 4.90 -14.76 3.95
N GLY A 79 4.58 -15.00 2.67
CA GLY A 79 3.19 -15.06 2.20
C GLY A 79 2.48 -13.73 1.98
N THR A 80 3.03 -12.59 2.42
CA THR A 80 2.36 -11.28 2.33
C THR A 80 2.30 -10.71 0.91
N GLY A 81 3.21 -11.15 0.05
CA GLY A 81 3.38 -10.67 -1.32
C GLY A 81 4.14 -9.33 -1.42
N TYR A 82 4.44 -8.68 -0.31
CA TYR A 82 5.05 -7.34 -0.29
C TYR A 82 6.23 -7.31 0.69
N ILE A 83 7.17 -6.41 0.41
CA ILE A 83 8.34 -6.16 1.26
C ILE A 83 8.51 -4.65 1.41
N GLU A 84 9.17 -4.23 2.48
CA GLU A 84 9.51 -2.82 2.69
C GLU A 84 10.51 -2.35 1.63
N LYS A 85 10.27 -1.15 1.06
CA LYS A 85 11.28 -0.52 0.19
C LYS A 85 12.47 -0.11 1.06
N VAL A 86 13.67 -0.55 0.69
CA VAL A 86 14.90 -0.11 1.35
C VAL A 86 15.26 1.29 0.85
N LYS A 87 15.80 2.15 1.73
CA LYS A 87 16.05 3.58 1.45
C LYS A 87 16.81 3.88 0.16
N LYS A 88 17.67 2.96 -0.32
CA LYS A 88 18.39 3.10 -1.60
C LYS A 88 17.43 3.21 -2.80
N ASP A 89 16.30 2.52 -2.76
CA ASP A 89 15.28 2.57 -3.83
C ASP A 89 14.46 3.86 -3.79
N ILE A 90 14.51 4.59 -2.66
CA ILE A 90 13.80 5.86 -2.47
C ILE A 90 14.64 7.00 -3.04
N GLU A 91 15.97 7.01 -2.83
CA GLU A 91 16.85 8.09 -3.30
C GLU A 91 17.05 8.12 -4.83
N GLU A 92 16.92 6.98 -5.53
CA GLU A 92 17.03 6.90 -7.00
C GLU A 92 15.72 7.23 -7.76
N SER A 93 14.64 7.57 -7.04
CA SER A 93 13.34 7.95 -7.65
C SER A 93 13.01 9.45 -7.55
N TRP A 94 13.97 10.30 -7.18
CA TRP A 94 13.85 11.76 -7.08
C TRP A 94 14.67 12.48 -8.15
#